data_AF-A0A5C9DT36-F1
#
_entry.id   AF-A0A5C9DT36-F1
#
_cell.length_a   1.000
_cell.length_b   1.000
_cell.length_c   1.000
_cell.angle_alpha   90.00
_cell.angle_beta   90.00
_cell.angle_gamma   90.00
#
_symmetry.space_group_name_H-M   'P 1'
#
loop_
_entity.id
_entity.type
_entity.pdbx_description
1 polymer ?
#
loop_
_entity_poly.entity_id
_entity_poly.type
_entity_poly.pdbx_seq_one_letter_code
_entity_poly.pdbx_strand_id
1 'polypeptide(L)' 'MVKVINCPICKAEIKGANEDELLKNGLAHAKEAGHRDPTDEEIEQLRKMVRDE' A
#
# COMPACT_ATOMS: atom_id res chain seq x y z
N MET A 1 1.21 17.51 -2.86
CA MET A 1 1.69 16.58 -3.90
C MET A 1 1.01 15.25 -3.62
N VAL A 2 0.38 14.63 -4.61
CA VAL A 2 -0.21 13.29 -4.44
C VAL A 2 0.85 12.27 -4.84
N LYS A 3 1.24 11.39 -3.93
CA LYS A 3 2.14 10.27 -4.21
C LYS A 3 1.31 9.05 -4.62
N VAL A 4 1.89 8.14 -5.40
CA VAL A 4 1.20 6.96 -5.94
C VAL A 4 2.10 5.74 -5.78
N ILE A 5 1.60 4.68 -5.16
CA ILE A 5 2.28 3.37 -5.07
C ILE A 5 1.46 2.30 -5.76
N ASN A 6 2.10 1.22 -6.17
CA ASN A 6 1.40 0.03 -6.66
C ASN A 6 1.27 -0.99 -5.54
N CYS A 7 0.06 -1.53 -5.35
CA CYS A 7 -0.16 -2.63 -4.43
C CYS A 7 0.68 -3.85 -4.87
N PRO A 8 1.48 -4.47 -3.99
CA PRO A 8 2.33 -5.60 -4.37
C PRO A 8 1.53 -6.85 -4.76
N ILE A 9 0.29 -6.97 -4.28
CA ILE A 9 -0.54 -8.17 -4.46
C ILE A 9 -1.29 -8.14 -5.81
N CYS A 10 -2.02 -7.07 -6.07
CA CYS A 10 -2.91 -6.94 -7.23
C CYS A 10 -2.44 -5.91 -8.27
N LYS A 11 -1.32 -5.21 -8.00
CA LYS A 11 -0.76 -4.12 -8.82
C LYS A 11 -1.66 -2.90 -8.99
N ALA A 12 -2.74 -2.79 -8.22
CA ALA A 12 -3.60 -1.61 -8.21
C ALA A 12 -2.83 -0.35 -7.83
N GLU A 13 -3.14 0.77 -8.49
CA GLU A 13 -2.58 2.06 -8.15
C GLU A 13 -3.26 2.64 -6.91
N ILE A 14 -2.47 2.96 -5.89
CA ILE A 14 -2.92 3.49 -4.62
C ILE A 14 -2.38 4.89 -4.48
N LYS A 15 -3.31 5.83 -4.38
CA LYS A 15 -3.02 7.27 -4.31
C LYS A 15 -3.16 7.73 -2.86
N GLY A 16 -2.28 8.63 -2.45
CA GLY A 16 -2.33 9.22 -1.12
C GLY A 16 -1.73 10.63 -1.10
N ALA A 17 -2.25 11.48 -0.22
CA ALA A 17 -1.72 12.83 -0.04
C ALA A 17 -0.37 12.84 0.70
N ASN A 18 -0.06 11.78 1.43
CA ASN A 18 1.16 11.58 2.21
C ASN A 18 1.43 10.07 2.39
N GLU A 19 2.57 9.74 3.01
CA GLU A 19 3.01 8.37 3.27
C GLU A 19 2.03 7.56 4.14
N ASP A 20 1.42 8.21 5.15
CA ASP A 20 0.47 7.56 6.06
C ASP A 20 -0.83 7.17 5.34
N GLU A 21 -1.35 8.07 4.49
CA GLU A 21 -2.49 7.80 3.62
C GLU A 21 -2.20 6.69 2.61
N LEU A 22 -1.01 6.66 2.02
CA LEU A 22 -0.61 5.59 1.10
C LEU A 22 -0.61 4.23 1.81
N LEU A 23 -0.09 4.18 3.04
CA LEU A 23 -0.07 2.95 3.83
C LEU A 23 -1.49 2.49 4.19
N LYS A 24 -2.31 3.43 4.66
CA LYS A 24 -3.69 3.17 5.06
C LYS A 24 -4.53 2.70 3.88
N ASN A 25 -4.41 3.36 2.73
CA ASN A 25 -5.10 2.99 1.50
C ASN A 25 -4.58 1.66 0.95
N GLY A 26 -3.27 1.39 1.09
CA GLY A 26 -2.66 0.09 0.76
C GLY A 26 -3.23 -1.08 1.54
N LEU A 27 -3.28 -0.93 2.86
CA LEU A 27 -3.82 -1.95 3.77
C LEU A 27 -5.33 -2.11 3.60
N ALA A 28 -6.07 -0.99 3.48
CA ALA A 28 -7.51 -1.01 3.23
C ALA A 28 -7.84 -1.72 1.93
N HIS A 29 -7.12 -1.40 0.85
CA HIS A 29 -7.30 -2.02 -0.45
C HIS A 29 -7.04 -3.53 -0.40
N ALA A 30 -5.95 -3.98 0.23
CA ALA A 30 -5.65 -5.40 0.38
C ALA A 30 -6.79 -6.15 1.09
N LYS A 31 -7.34 -5.54 2.15
CA LYS A 31 -8.48 -6.09 2.90
C LYS A 31 -9.79 -6.09 2.10
N GLU A 32 -10.09 -5.01 1.37
CA GLU A 32 -11.30 -4.88 0.55
C GLU A 32 -11.28 -5.78 -0.68
N ALA A 33 -10.11 -5.99 -1.28
CA ALA A 33 -9.92 -6.87 -2.43
C ALA A 33 -10.04 -8.37 -2.09
N GLY A 34 -10.31 -8.71 -0.82
CA GLY A 34 -10.46 -10.09 -0.36
C GLY A 34 -9.17 -10.89 -0.41
N HIS A 35 -8.03 -10.21 -0.48
CA HIS A 35 -6.74 -10.86 -0.25
C HIS A 35 -6.66 -11.29 1.21
N ARG A 36 -5.95 -12.39 1.48
CA ARG A 36 -5.58 -12.76 2.87
C ARG A 36 -4.98 -11.54 3.56
N ASP A 37 -5.15 -11.44 4.88
CA ASP A 37 -4.45 -10.42 5.66
C ASP A 37 -2.97 -10.37 5.23
N PRO A 38 -2.49 -9.20 4.77
CA PRO A 38 -1.13 -9.08 4.28
C PRO A 38 -0.17 -9.51 5.39
N THR A 39 0.78 -10.37 5.06
CA THR A 39 1.80 -10.83 6.03
C THR A 39 2.70 -9.65 6.42
N ASP A 40 3.37 -9.76 7.56
CA ASP A 40 4.33 -8.74 8.00
C ASP A 40 5.37 -8.38 6.92
N GLU A 41 5.78 -9.34 6.09
CA GLU A 41 6.67 -9.11 4.95
C GLU A 41 6.03 -8.21 3.88
N GLU A 42 4.78 -8.43 3.51
CA GLU A 42 4.10 -7.58 2.50
C GLU A 42 3.81 -6.18 3.04
N ILE A 43 3.51 -6.07 4.34
CA ILE A 43 3.37 -4.77 5.02
C ILE A 43 4.71 -4.04 5.04
N GLU A 44 5.81 -4.74 5.30
CA GLU A 44 7.15 -4.16 5.30
C GLU A 44 7.57 -3.71 3.88
N GLN A 45 7.25 -4.48 2.85
CA GLN A 45 7.50 -4.07 1.46
C GLN A 45 6.69 -2.83 1.08
N LEU A 46 5.41 -2.78 1.47
CA LEU A 46 4.56 -1.60 1.25
C LEU A 46 5.15 -0.36 1.95
N ARG A 47 5.60 -0.49 3.21
CA ARG A 47 6.28 0.60 3.95
C ARG A 47 7.56 1.05 3.27
N LYS A 48 8.35 0.12 2.74
CA LYS A 48 9.59 0.42 2.04
C LYS A 48 9.33 1.19 0.74
N MET A 49 8.34 0.77 -0.05
CA MET A 49 7.95 1.47 -1.29
C MET A 49 7.49 2.90 -1.02
N VAL A 50 6.80 3.14 0.09
CA VAL A 50 6.33 4.48 0.48
C VAL A 50 7.48 5.39 0.94
N ARG A 51 8.52 4.84 1.59
CA ARG A 51 9.65 5.58 2.16
C ARG A 51 10.81 5.87 1.20
N ASP A 52 11.02 5.05 0.17
CA ASP A 52 12.17 5.17 -0.77
C ASP A 52 11.95 6.21 -1.89
N GLU A 53 10.94 7.09 -1.74
CA GLU A 53 10.58 8.20 -2.67
C GLU A 53 10.90 9.60 -2.11
#